data_AF-A0ABC8WPD5-F1
#
_entry.id   AF-A0ABC8WPD5-F1
#
_cell.length_a   1.000
_cell.length_b   1.000
_cell.length_c   1.000
_cell.angle_alpha   90.00
_cell.angle_beta   90.00
_cell.angle_gamma   90.00
#
_symmetry.space_group_name_H-M   'P 1'
#
loop_
_entity.id
_entity.type
_entity.pdbx_description
1 polymer ?
#
loop_
_entity_poly.entity_id
_entity_poly.type
_entity_poly.pdbx_seq_one_letter_code
_entity_poly.pdbx_strand_id
1 'polypeptide(L)'
;MISTMHIESMCSLSLQLYRTVVAPLERLKLEYIVRGEQRNLFELMHAIATTQGLKGFWKGNFVNILRTAPFKAVNFYAYDTYRKQLLKWSGNEETTNLERFIAGAFAGVTATMMCIPMDTIRTRMVAPGGEALGGVIGVARHMIQTEGFFSLYKGLVPSLISMAPSGAVFYGVYDILKMAYLHSPEGKNRVLMMKQQKQGEANALDQLELGTVRTLLYGAIAGCCAEAATYPFEVVRRQLQMQVKATRMNAFATCLKIVDQGGVPALYAGLIPSLLQVLPSASISYFVYELMKIVLKVE
;
A
#
# COMPACT_ATOMS: atom_id res chain seq x y z
N MET A 1 6.26 26.85 13.19
CA MET A 1 6.10 25.65 14.04
C MET A 1 4.62 25.28 14.21
N ILE A 2 3.73 26.23 14.59
CA ILE A 2 2.27 25.99 14.70
C ILE A 2 1.64 25.59 13.37
N SER A 3 1.98 26.26 12.26
CA SER A 3 1.45 25.93 10.93
C SER A 3 1.90 24.55 10.43
N THR A 4 3.15 24.16 10.69
CA THR A 4 3.71 22.85 10.31
C THR A 4 3.01 21.72 11.07
N MET A 5 2.76 21.92 12.36
CA MET A 5 2.05 20.94 13.21
C MET A 5 0.58 20.79 12.82
N HIS A 6 -0.09 21.88 12.40
CA HIS A 6 -1.44 21.82 11.86
C HIS A 6 -1.50 21.06 10.53
N ILE A 7 -0.54 21.29 9.62
CA ILE A 7 -0.47 20.59 8.32
C ILE A 7 -0.26 19.09 8.51
N GLU A 8 0.68 18.69 9.37
CA GLU A 8 0.93 17.28 9.67
C GLU A 8 -0.29 16.60 10.32
N SER A 9 -0.98 17.30 11.22
CA SER A 9 -2.20 16.82 11.85
C SER A 9 -3.34 16.66 10.84
N MET A 10 -3.53 17.64 9.95
CA MET A 10 -4.55 17.59 8.89
C MET A 10 -4.28 16.47 7.88
N CYS A 11 -3.01 16.26 7.50
CA CYS A 11 -2.61 15.18 6.60
C CYS A 11 -2.80 13.79 7.24
N SER A 12 -2.60 13.69 8.56
CA SER A 12 -2.84 12.47 9.32
C SER A 12 -4.33 12.17 9.45
N LEU A 13 -5.16 13.18 9.72
CA LEU A 13 -6.63 13.08 9.77
C LEU A 13 -7.22 12.69 8.41
N SER A 14 -6.76 13.30 7.33
CA SER A 14 -7.25 12.98 5.99
C SER A 14 -6.90 11.55 5.58
N LEU A 15 -5.72 11.06 5.96
CA LEU A 15 -5.31 9.66 5.74
C LEU A 15 -6.19 8.66 6.53
N GLN A 16 -6.62 9.03 7.74
CA GLN A 16 -7.50 8.18 8.56
C GLN A 16 -8.93 8.16 8.02
N LEU A 17 -9.46 9.31 7.59
CA LEU A 17 -10.75 9.41 6.92
C LEU A 17 -10.76 8.59 5.63
N TYR A 18 -9.72 8.74 4.81
CA TYR A 18 -9.50 7.93 3.60
C TYR A 18 -9.57 6.43 3.89
N ARG A 19 -8.79 5.95 4.86
CA ARG A 19 -8.76 4.52 5.22
C ARG A 19 -10.10 4.02 5.71
N THR A 20 -10.87 4.87 6.37
CA THR A 20 -12.22 4.53 6.83
C THR A 20 -13.19 4.43 5.66
N VAL A 21 -13.11 5.30 4.65
CA VAL A 21 -13.94 5.21 3.43
C VAL A 21 -13.60 3.94 2.63
N VAL A 22 -12.33 3.56 2.59
CA VAL A 22 -11.83 2.45 1.79
C VAL A 22 -11.85 1.10 2.53
N ALA A 23 -12.01 1.09 3.85
CA ALA A 23 -12.04 -0.12 4.67
C ALA A 23 -13.00 -1.23 4.17
N PRO A 24 -14.22 -0.92 3.69
CA PRO A 24 -15.11 -1.93 3.12
C PRO A 24 -14.50 -2.67 1.92
N LEU A 25 -13.86 -1.94 0.99
CA LEU A 25 -13.22 -2.52 -0.20
C LEU A 25 -11.98 -3.33 0.19
N GLU A 26 -11.17 -2.83 1.11
CA GLU A 26 -10.03 -3.58 1.64
C GLU A 26 -10.47 -4.89 2.31
N ARG A 27 -11.57 -4.86 3.07
CA ARG A 27 -12.12 -6.07 3.67
C ARG A 27 -12.60 -7.05 2.61
N LEU A 28 -13.35 -6.58 1.61
CA LEU A 28 -13.83 -7.42 0.52
C LEU A 28 -12.67 -8.07 -0.22
N LYS A 29 -11.63 -7.30 -0.58
CA LYS A 29 -10.38 -7.81 -1.17
C LYS A 29 -9.78 -8.92 -0.31
N LEU A 30 -9.53 -8.66 0.97
CA LEU A 30 -8.91 -9.62 1.88
C LEU A 30 -9.73 -10.91 2.03
N GLU A 31 -11.04 -10.79 2.24
CA GLU A 31 -11.91 -11.94 2.45
C GLU A 31 -12.05 -12.78 1.16
N TYR A 32 -12.02 -12.14 0.00
CA TYR A 32 -12.02 -12.82 -1.30
C TYR A 32 -10.72 -13.58 -1.55
N ILE A 33 -9.56 -12.96 -1.27
CA ILE A 33 -8.24 -13.61 -1.37
C ILE A 33 -8.17 -14.84 -0.44
N VAL A 34 -8.64 -14.69 0.81
CA VAL A 34 -8.58 -15.75 1.82
C VAL A 34 -9.49 -16.92 1.46
N ARG A 35 -10.69 -16.66 0.91
CA ARG A 35 -11.66 -17.71 0.54
C ARG A 35 -11.33 -18.43 -0.78
N GLY A 36 -10.41 -17.91 -1.60
CA GLY A 36 -9.95 -18.59 -2.81
C GLY A 36 -11.02 -18.75 -3.90
N GLU A 37 -11.60 -17.63 -4.36
CA GLU A 37 -12.42 -17.55 -5.58
C GLU A 37 -13.58 -18.56 -5.69
N GLN A 38 -14.38 -18.72 -4.62
CA GLN A 38 -15.52 -19.65 -4.60
C GLN A 38 -16.91 -18.97 -4.73
N ARG A 39 -17.00 -17.62 -4.69
CA ARG A 39 -18.29 -16.89 -4.70
C ARG A 39 -18.23 -15.58 -5.48
N ASN A 40 -19.39 -15.14 -5.98
CA ASN A 40 -19.53 -13.82 -6.58
C ASN A 40 -19.29 -12.71 -5.54
N LEU A 41 -18.70 -11.58 -5.95
CA LEU A 41 -18.48 -10.42 -5.06
C LEU A 41 -19.79 -9.95 -4.40
N PHE A 42 -20.90 -9.99 -5.15
CA PHE A 42 -22.22 -9.61 -4.65
C PHE A 42 -22.74 -10.55 -3.56
N GLU A 43 -22.53 -11.86 -3.72
CA GLU A 43 -22.88 -12.84 -2.69
C GLU A 43 -22.05 -12.65 -1.42
N LEU A 44 -20.77 -12.29 -1.55
CA LEU A 44 -19.91 -11.99 -0.41
C LEU A 44 -20.36 -10.73 0.31
N MET A 45 -20.69 -9.65 -0.42
CA MET A 45 -21.25 -8.43 0.16
C MET A 45 -22.56 -8.71 0.90
N HIS A 46 -23.47 -9.47 0.28
CA HIS A 46 -24.73 -9.85 0.89
C HIS A 46 -24.52 -10.73 2.14
N ALA A 47 -23.60 -11.68 2.08
CA ALA A 47 -23.26 -12.54 3.21
C ALA A 47 -22.68 -11.74 4.39
N ILE A 48 -21.79 -10.76 4.15
CA ILE A 48 -21.25 -9.91 5.22
C ILE A 48 -22.37 -9.07 5.83
N ALA A 49 -23.23 -8.47 5.00
CA ALA A 49 -24.34 -7.65 5.45
C ALA A 49 -25.34 -8.43 6.32
N THR A 50 -25.64 -9.68 5.97
CA THR A 50 -26.59 -10.51 6.73
C THR A 50 -25.98 -11.14 7.98
N THR A 51 -24.72 -11.59 7.93
CA THR A 51 -24.09 -12.29 9.06
C THR A 51 -23.50 -11.36 10.11
N GLN A 52 -22.98 -10.19 9.71
CA GLN A 52 -22.24 -9.28 10.60
C GLN A 52 -22.83 -7.86 10.65
N GLY A 53 -23.86 -7.59 9.84
CA GLY A 53 -24.42 -6.26 9.69
C GLY A 53 -23.48 -5.28 8.98
N LEU A 54 -23.95 -4.04 8.82
CA LEU A 54 -23.21 -2.94 8.18
C LEU A 54 -21.87 -2.62 8.87
N LYS A 55 -21.78 -2.80 10.21
CA LYS A 55 -20.53 -2.60 10.95
C LYS A 55 -19.47 -3.65 10.61
N GLY A 56 -19.87 -4.80 10.06
CA GLY A 56 -18.95 -5.81 9.56
C GLY A 56 -17.96 -5.23 8.56
N PHE A 57 -18.38 -4.39 7.61
CA PHE A 57 -17.48 -3.87 6.58
C PHE A 57 -16.23 -3.13 7.11
N TRP A 58 -16.28 -2.57 8.33
CA TRP A 58 -15.14 -1.89 8.98
C TRP A 58 -14.32 -2.78 9.93
N LYS A 59 -14.63 -4.07 10.01
CA LYS A 59 -13.90 -5.00 10.87
C LYS A 59 -12.42 -5.07 10.46
N GLY A 60 -11.55 -4.87 11.45
CA GLY A 60 -10.10 -4.81 11.22
C GLY A 60 -9.58 -3.48 10.67
N ASN A 61 -10.45 -2.49 10.44
CA ASN A 61 -10.00 -1.13 10.09
C ASN A 61 -9.17 -0.50 11.21
N PHE A 62 -9.55 -0.72 12.48
CA PHE A 62 -8.78 -0.24 13.63
C PHE A 62 -7.33 -0.75 13.60
N VAL A 63 -7.14 -2.04 13.31
CA VAL A 63 -5.79 -2.63 13.19
C VAL A 63 -5.04 -2.08 11.99
N ASN A 64 -5.73 -1.80 10.88
CA ASN A 64 -5.13 -1.17 9.71
C ASN A 64 -4.63 0.25 9.99
N ILE A 65 -5.43 1.04 10.71
CA ILE A 65 -5.05 2.39 11.16
C ILE A 65 -3.88 2.29 12.13
N LEU A 66 -4.00 1.45 13.16
CA LEU A 66 -2.98 1.24 14.19
C LEU A 66 -1.64 0.82 13.61
N ARG A 67 -1.62 0.00 12.54
CA ARG A 67 -0.38 -0.42 11.86
C ARG A 67 0.31 0.71 11.10
N THR A 68 -0.46 1.65 10.56
CA THR A 68 0.06 2.61 9.57
C THR A 68 0.97 3.65 10.17
N ALA A 69 0.62 4.15 11.36
CA ALA A 69 1.44 5.12 12.06
C ALA A 69 2.83 4.52 12.42
N PRO A 70 2.94 3.33 13.06
CA PRO A 70 4.21 2.65 13.29
C PRO A 70 5.00 2.38 12.02
N PHE A 71 4.35 1.91 10.94
CA PHE A 71 5.04 1.62 9.69
C PHE A 71 5.72 2.87 9.13
N LYS A 72 5.01 4.00 9.08
CA LYS A 72 5.59 5.26 8.61
C LYS A 72 6.70 5.73 9.54
N ALA A 73 6.48 5.70 10.85
CA ALA A 73 7.46 6.15 11.83
C ALA A 73 8.78 5.36 11.72
N VAL A 74 8.70 4.03 11.69
CA VAL A 74 9.88 3.17 11.54
C VAL A 74 10.54 3.40 10.19
N ASN A 75 9.78 3.51 9.10
CA ASN A 75 10.35 3.73 7.77
C ASN A 75 11.12 5.06 7.68
N PHE A 76 10.56 6.17 8.18
CA PHE A 76 11.24 7.46 8.19
C PHE A 76 12.47 7.45 9.09
N TYR A 77 12.36 6.90 10.30
CA TYR A 77 13.49 6.80 11.22
C TYR A 77 14.63 5.94 10.64
N ALA A 78 14.28 4.78 10.06
CA ALA A 78 15.25 3.89 9.44
C ALA A 78 15.89 4.55 8.21
N TYR A 79 15.10 5.24 7.38
CA TYR A 79 15.61 5.99 6.23
C TYR A 79 16.65 7.03 6.64
N ASP A 80 16.34 7.88 7.62
CA ASP A 80 17.26 8.90 8.12
C ASP A 80 18.53 8.28 8.71
N THR A 81 18.39 7.16 9.41
CA THR A 81 19.52 6.45 10.02
C THR A 81 20.45 5.87 8.94
N TYR A 82 19.90 5.11 7.98
CA TYR A 82 20.68 4.52 6.89
C TYR A 82 21.29 5.59 5.99
N ARG A 83 20.54 6.66 5.70
CA ARG A 83 21.03 7.79 4.92
C ARG A 83 22.23 8.46 5.60
N LYS A 84 22.15 8.75 6.90
CA LYS A 84 23.26 9.33 7.68
C LYS A 84 24.48 8.40 7.74
N GLN A 85 24.25 7.10 7.86
CA GLN A 85 25.33 6.11 7.90
C GLN A 85 26.05 6.02 6.55
N LEU A 86 25.30 5.98 5.44
CA LEU A 86 25.86 5.98 4.09
C LEU A 86 26.64 7.26 3.79
N LEU A 87 26.12 8.43 4.20
CA LEU A 87 26.82 9.70 4.06
C LEU A 87 28.17 9.69 4.79
N LYS A 88 28.20 9.17 6.04
CA LYS A 88 29.43 9.03 6.83
C LYS A 88 30.45 8.09 6.18
N TRP A 89 29.99 7.02 5.51
CA TRP A 89 30.88 6.08 4.83
C TRP A 89 31.38 6.59 3.48
N SER A 90 30.56 7.36 2.78
CA SER A 90 30.88 7.92 1.46
C SER A 90 31.80 9.15 1.56
N GLY A 91 31.73 9.89 2.67
CA GLY A 91 32.54 11.10 2.89
C GLY A 91 32.09 12.30 2.05
N ASN A 92 30.96 12.20 1.35
CA ASN A 92 30.39 13.27 0.54
C ASN A 92 29.63 14.31 1.40
N GLU A 93 29.54 15.55 0.90
CA GLU A 93 28.71 16.60 1.52
C GLU A 93 27.21 16.33 1.33
N GLU A 94 26.83 15.71 0.20
CA GLU A 94 25.46 15.34 -0.10
C GLU A 94 25.33 13.85 -0.49
N THR A 95 24.17 13.27 -0.13
CA THR A 95 23.87 11.88 -0.46
C THR A 95 23.55 11.72 -1.94
N THR A 96 24.23 10.79 -2.61
CA THR A 96 23.96 10.48 -4.03
C THR A 96 22.57 9.86 -4.21
N ASN A 97 22.04 9.92 -5.44
CA ASN A 97 20.74 9.30 -5.76
C ASN A 97 20.72 7.79 -5.48
N LEU A 98 21.86 7.12 -5.69
CA LEU A 98 22.03 5.70 -5.42
C LEU A 98 22.04 5.40 -3.91
N GLU A 99 22.73 6.21 -3.10
CA GLU A 99 22.70 6.08 -1.64
C GLU A 99 21.30 6.31 -1.06
N ARG A 100 20.57 7.30 -1.58
CA ARG A 100 19.17 7.54 -1.21
C ARG A 100 18.28 6.35 -1.55
N PHE A 101 18.49 5.74 -2.71
CA PHE A 101 17.78 4.54 -3.14
C PHE A 101 18.07 3.35 -2.21
N ILE A 102 19.34 3.09 -1.90
CA ILE A 102 19.76 2.02 -0.98
C ILE A 102 19.20 2.25 0.42
N ALA A 103 19.30 3.48 0.96
CA ALA A 103 18.73 3.85 2.25
C ALA A 103 17.21 3.61 2.28
N GLY A 104 16.51 3.98 1.20
CA GLY A 104 15.07 3.73 1.03
C GLY A 104 14.73 2.25 1.01
N ALA A 105 15.48 1.44 0.28
CA ALA A 105 15.27 -0.01 0.21
C ALA A 105 15.44 -0.67 1.58
N PHE A 106 16.55 -0.41 2.28
CA PHE A 106 16.77 -0.96 3.63
C PHE A 106 15.75 -0.46 4.64
N ALA A 107 15.36 0.82 4.57
CA ALA A 107 14.31 1.36 5.43
C ALA A 107 12.97 0.62 5.23
N GLY A 108 12.59 0.37 3.98
CA GLY A 108 11.39 -0.38 3.63
C GLY A 108 11.42 -1.82 4.13
N VAL A 109 12.57 -2.50 4.02
CA VAL A 109 12.76 -3.86 4.56
C VAL A 109 12.61 -3.87 6.07
N THR A 110 13.29 -2.96 6.79
CA THR A 110 13.25 -2.86 8.26
C THR A 110 11.84 -2.54 8.76
N ALA A 111 11.15 -1.58 8.13
CA ALA A 111 9.76 -1.25 8.45
C ALA A 111 8.82 -2.45 8.24
N THR A 112 9.03 -3.20 7.15
CA THR A 112 8.26 -4.42 6.86
C THR A 112 8.52 -5.50 7.92
N MET A 113 9.77 -5.74 8.30
CA MET A 113 10.09 -6.73 9.34
C MET A 113 9.44 -6.40 10.69
N MET A 114 9.43 -5.13 11.10
CA MET A 114 8.80 -4.73 12.36
C MET A 114 7.27 -4.79 12.32
N CYS A 115 6.66 -4.48 11.16
CA CYS A 115 5.20 -4.34 11.05
C CYS A 115 4.49 -5.59 10.54
N ILE A 116 5.20 -6.58 10.01
CA ILE A 116 4.56 -7.79 9.48
C ILE A 116 3.75 -8.59 10.51
N PRO A 117 4.11 -8.65 11.82
CA PRO A 117 3.26 -9.30 12.81
C PRO A 117 1.85 -8.70 12.85
N MET A 118 1.75 -7.36 12.75
CA MET A 118 0.47 -6.65 12.76
C MET A 118 -0.36 -6.97 11.50
N ASP A 119 0.30 -7.08 10.34
CA ASP A 119 -0.35 -7.50 9.09
C ASP A 119 -0.90 -8.93 9.18
N THR A 120 -0.13 -9.85 9.76
CA THR A 120 -0.54 -11.24 9.92
C THR A 120 -1.71 -11.36 10.91
N ILE A 121 -1.66 -10.66 12.05
CA ILE A 121 -2.75 -10.62 13.02
C ILE A 121 -4.02 -10.04 12.39
N ARG A 122 -3.91 -8.93 11.63
CA ARG A 122 -5.06 -8.36 10.91
C ARG A 122 -5.68 -9.39 9.96
N THR A 123 -4.85 -10.07 9.18
CA THR A 123 -5.31 -11.06 8.19
C THR A 123 -6.05 -12.21 8.87
N ARG A 124 -5.53 -12.72 9.99
CA ARG A 124 -6.17 -13.77 10.80
C ARG A 124 -7.47 -13.32 11.47
N MET A 125 -7.55 -12.07 11.90
CA MET A 125 -8.74 -11.53 12.56
C MET A 125 -9.90 -11.29 11.56
N VAL A 126 -9.58 -10.90 10.32
CA VAL A 126 -10.57 -10.70 9.26
C VAL A 126 -11.06 -12.04 8.70
N ALA A 127 -10.21 -13.06 8.72
CA ALA A 127 -10.56 -14.38 8.22
C ALA A 127 -11.68 -15.09 9.02
N PRO A 128 -12.34 -16.08 8.40
CA PRO A 128 -13.40 -16.87 9.05
C PRO A 128 -12.92 -17.49 10.37
N GLY A 129 -13.72 -17.39 11.43
CA GLY A 129 -13.38 -17.88 12.77
C GLY A 129 -12.50 -16.94 13.61
N GLY A 130 -11.92 -15.88 13.03
CA GLY A 130 -11.12 -14.89 13.76
C GLY A 130 -11.90 -14.08 14.80
N GLU A 131 -13.23 -14.07 14.74
CA GLU A 131 -14.13 -13.37 15.67
C GLU A 131 -14.14 -13.98 17.05
N ALA A 132 -14.05 -15.32 17.11
CA ALA A 132 -14.05 -16.07 18.35
C ALA A 132 -12.76 -15.85 19.17
N LEU A 133 -11.72 -15.27 18.56
CA LEU A 133 -10.41 -15.07 19.17
C LEU A 133 -10.29 -13.77 19.97
N GLY A 134 -11.36 -12.97 20.11
CA GLY A 134 -11.37 -11.85 21.06
C GLY A 134 -10.48 -10.65 20.70
N GLY A 135 -10.26 -10.41 19.40
CA GLY A 135 -9.53 -9.23 18.89
C GLY A 135 -8.02 -9.43 18.76
N VAL A 136 -7.27 -8.32 18.68
CA VAL A 136 -5.83 -8.32 18.32
C VAL A 136 -4.98 -9.18 19.26
N ILE A 137 -5.15 -8.97 20.57
CA ILE A 137 -4.35 -9.63 21.60
C ILE A 137 -4.69 -11.12 21.66
N GLY A 138 -5.97 -11.48 21.57
CA GLY A 138 -6.39 -12.87 21.63
C GLY A 138 -5.99 -13.65 20.37
N VAL A 139 -6.07 -13.05 19.18
CA VAL A 139 -5.50 -13.62 17.94
C VAL A 139 -4.00 -13.83 18.06
N ALA A 140 -3.25 -12.81 18.52
CA ALA A 140 -1.80 -12.91 18.69
C ALA A 140 -1.41 -14.01 19.68
N ARG A 141 -2.07 -14.07 20.84
CA ARG A 141 -1.86 -15.10 21.86
C ARG A 141 -2.16 -16.49 21.31
N HIS A 142 -3.30 -16.65 20.62
CA HIS A 142 -3.70 -17.91 20.02
C HIS A 142 -2.68 -18.39 18.98
N MET A 143 -2.21 -17.51 18.10
CA MET A 143 -1.18 -17.84 17.10
C MET A 143 0.14 -18.26 17.74
N ILE A 144 0.60 -17.54 18.75
CA ILE A 144 1.86 -17.87 19.44
C ILE A 144 1.74 -19.22 20.16
N GLN A 145 0.61 -19.49 20.81
CA GLN A 145 0.39 -20.74 21.55
C GLN A 145 0.23 -21.96 20.64
N THR A 146 -0.46 -21.82 19.49
CA THR A 146 -0.74 -22.95 18.60
C THR A 146 0.35 -23.18 17.55
N GLU A 147 0.92 -22.12 17.01
CA GLU A 147 1.83 -22.16 15.85
C GLU A 147 3.26 -21.72 16.17
N GLY A 148 3.48 -21.09 17.33
CA GLY A 148 4.77 -20.53 17.76
C GLY A 148 4.99 -19.09 17.31
N PHE A 149 6.05 -18.45 17.82
CA PHE A 149 6.36 -17.03 17.57
C PHE A 149 6.59 -16.69 16.09
N PHE A 150 7.27 -17.57 15.35
CA PHE A 150 7.57 -17.36 13.92
C PHE A 150 6.32 -17.39 13.02
N SER A 151 5.16 -17.79 13.54
CA SER A 151 3.89 -17.72 12.79
C SER A 151 3.50 -16.29 12.41
N LEU A 152 3.90 -15.30 13.21
CA LEU A 152 3.61 -13.88 12.97
C LEU A 152 4.32 -13.32 11.73
N TYR A 153 5.42 -13.95 11.31
CA TYR A 153 6.24 -13.53 10.17
C TYR A 153 5.89 -14.27 8.87
N LYS A 154 4.80 -15.06 8.87
CA LYS A 154 4.31 -15.72 7.66
C LYS A 154 4.00 -14.68 6.58
N GLY A 155 4.46 -14.95 5.36
CA GLY A 155 4.32 -14.03 4.23
C GLY A 155 5.42 -12.97 4.09
N LEU A 156 6.47 -12.98 4.93
CA LEU A 156 7.61 -12.04 4.78
C LEU A 156 8.30 -12.17 3.43
N VAL A 157 8.68 -13.38 3.03
CA VAL A 157 9.37 -13.64 1.77
C VAL A 157 8.61 -13.12 0.54
N PRO A 158 7.34 -13.51 0.30
CA PRO A 158 6.61 -12.97 -0.85
C PRO A 158 6.37 -11.46 -0.75
N SER A 159 6.26 -10.91 0.47
CA SER A 159 6.16 -9.46 0.67
C SER A 159 7.42 -8.71 0.26
N LEU A 160 8.61 -9.27 0.50
CA LEU A 160 9.88 -8.63 0.14
C LEU A 160 10.15 -8.77 -1.36
N ILE A 161 9.88 -9.96 -1.91
CA ILE A 161 10.07 -10.23 -3.34
C ILE A 161 9.15 -9.35 -4.19
N SER A 162 7.91 -9.08 -3.75
CA SER A 162 6.96 -8.27 -4.51
C SER A 162 7.32 -6.77 -4.59
N MET A 163 8.15 -6.25 -3.68
CA MET A 163 8.50 -4.82 -3.64
C MET A 163 9.24 -4.37 -4.90
N ALA A 164 10.21 -5.16 -5.37
CA ALA A 164 11.02 -4.79 -6.53
C ALA A 164 10.22 -4.79 -7.86
N PRO A 165 9.47 -5.85 -8.21
CA PRO A 165 8.59 -5.83 -9.37
C PRO A 165 7.50 -4.75 -9.28
N SER A 166 6.93 -4.51 -8.09
CA SER A 166 5.91 -3.48 -7.91
C SER A 166 6.47 -2.10 -8.25
N GLY A 167 7.65 -1.76 -7.72
CA GLY A 167 8.33 -0.50 -8.05
C GLY A 167 8.69 -0.40 -9.53
N ALA A 168 9.24 -1.46 -10.12
CA ALA A 168 9.64 -1.48 -11.53
C ALA A 168 8.46 -1.22 -12.47
N VAL A 169 7.33 -1.91 -12.26
CA VAL A 169 6.12 -1.72 -13.07
C VAL A 169 5.51 -0.35 -12.83
N PHE A 170 5.45 0.12 -11.58
CA PHE A 170 4.91 1.43 -11.26
C PHE A 170 5.68 2.54 -11.97
N TYR A 171 6.99 2.63 -11.76
CA TYR A 171 7.79 3.69 -12.37
C TYR A 171 7.90 3.54 -13.89
N GLY A 172 8.00 2.30 -14.41
CA GLY A 172 8.04 2.06 -15.85
C GLY A 172 6.76 2.53 -16.56
N VAL A 173 5.59 2.18 -16.03
CA VAL A 173 4.30 2.63 -16.60
C VAL A 173 4.13 4.14 -16.44
N TYR A 174 4.50 4.69 -15.28
CA TYR A 174 4.44 6.13 -15.04
C TYR A 174 5.31 6.90 -16.03
N ASP A 175 6.54 6.45 -16.28
CA ASP A 175 7.46 7.10 -17.22
C ASP A 175 6.98 6.97 -18.67
N ILE A 176 6.43 5.81 -19.08
CA ILE A 176 5.83 5.67 -20.41
C ILE A 176 4.69 6.66 -20.62
N LEU A 177 3.76 6.76 -19.67
CA LEU A 177 2.64 7.69 -19.74
C LEU A 177 3.11 9.16 -19.74
N LYS A 178 4.12 9.46 -18.92
CA LYS A 178 4.75 10.78 -18.86
C LYS A 178 5.40 11.15 -20.19
N MET A 179 6.19 10.26 -20.79
CA MET A 179 6.86 10.52 -22.07
C MET A 179 5.87 10.64 -23.22
N ALA A 180 4.82 9.81 -23.26
CA ALA A 180 3.76 9.92 -24.25
C ALA A 180 3.07 11.29 -24.20
N TYR A 181 2.83 11.82 -23.00
CA TYR A 181 2.26 13.16 -22.83
C TYR A 181 3.24 14.28 -23.23
N LEU A 182 4.50 14.20 -22.82
CA LEU A 182 5.50 15.21 -23.16
C LEU A 182 5.78 15.31 -24.67
N HIS A 183 5.58 14.21 -25.42
CA HIS A 183 5.67 14.22 -26.88
C HIS A 183 4.42 14.78 -27.60
N SER A 184 3.27 14.86 -26.92
CA SER A 184 2.05 15.47 -27.45
C SER A 184 2.21 16.99 -27.65
N PRO A 185 1.57 17.61 -28.66
CA PRO A 185 1.61 19.07 -28.86
C PRO A 185 1.20 19.88 -27.62
N GLU A 186 0.27 19.36 -26.81
CA GLU A 186 -0.13 19.98 -25.52
C GLU A 186 1.01 19.97 -24.49
N GLY A 187 1.76 18.87 -24.41
CA GLY A 187 2.89 18.71 -23.50
C GLY A 187 4.06 19.62 -23.89
N LYS A 188 4.37 19.70 -25.20
CA LYS A 188 5.39 20.61 -25.74
C LYS A 188 5.08 22.07 -25.43
N ASN A 189 3.82 22.50 -25.61
CA ASN A 189 3.38 23.86 -25.27
C ASN A 189 3.53 24.16 -23.77
N ARG A 190 3.23 23.19 -22.88
CA ARG A 190 3.43 23.37 -21.42
C ARG A 190 4.90 23.42 -21.02
N VAL A 191 5.76 22.58 -21.60
CA VAL A 191 7.21 22.62 -21.32
C VAL A 191 7.81 23.95 -21.78
N LEU A 192 7.34 24.50 -22.90
CA LEU A 192 7.74 25.83 -23.38
C LEU A 192 7.30 26.94 -22.40
N MET A 193 6.05 26.90 -21.93
CA MET A 193 5.54 27.83 -20.91
C MET A 193 6.31 27.73 -19.59
N MET A 194 6.63 26.52 -19.13
CA MET A 194 7.46 26.29 -17.93
C MET A 194 8.91 26.79 -18.10
N LYS A 195 9.50 26.66 -19.30
CA LYS A 195 10.83 27.21 -19.59
C LYS A 195 10.85 28.74 -19.57
N GLN A 196 9.78 29.39 -20.03
CA GLN A 196 9.62 30.85 -19.93
C GLN A 196 9.40 31.31 -18.49
N GLN A 197 8.66 30.55 -17.68
CA GLN A 197 8.34 30.90 -16.30
C GLN A 197 9.53 30.69 -15.33
N LYS A 198 10.49 29.81 -15.67
CA LYS A 198 11.73 29.56 -14.89
C LYS A 198 12.65 30.77 -14.68
N GLN A 199 12.36 31.94 -15.24
CA GLN A 199 13.07 33.20 -14.99
C GLN A 199 12.52 34.03 -13.81
N GLY A 200 11.37 33.67 -13.23
CA GLY A 200 10.83 34.28 -12.01
C GLY A 200 10.55 33.21 -10.94
N GLU A 201 10.96 33.47 -9.71
CA GLU A 201 10.82 32.67 -8.48
C GLU A 201 10.00 31.37 -8.59
N ALA A 202 10.71 30.24 -8.61
CA ALA A 202 10.11 28.91 -8.71
C ALA A 202 9.51 28.47 -7.37
N ASN A 203 8.18 28.50 -7.26
CA ASN A 203 7.47 27.74 -6.23
C ASN A 203 7.69 26.25 -6.46
N ALA A 204 8.17 25.51 -5.46
CA ALA A 204 8.35 24.06 -5.51
C ALA A 204 7.04 23.29 -5.83
N LEU A 205 5.89 23.95 -5.62
CA LEU A 205 4.55 23.45 -5.96
C LEU A 205 4.23 23.48 -7.47
N ASP A 206 4.87 24.34 -8.26
CA ASP A 206 4.67 24.46 -9.73
C ASP A 206 5.66 23.61 -10.55
N GLN A 207 6.60 22.92 -9.90
CA GLN A 207 7.55 22.01 -10.56
C GLN A 207 6.94 20.67 -11.01
N LEU A 208 5.65 20.43 -10.79
CA LEU A 208 4.98 19.24 -11.34
C LEU A 208 4.86 19.36 -12.86
N GLU A 209 5.82 18.76 -13.59
CA GLU A 209 5.94 18.79 -15.06
C GLU A 209 4.66 18.40 -15.84
N LEU A 210 3.70 17.71 -15.20
CA LEU A 210 2.45 17.25 -15.81
C LEU A 210 1.18 17.93 -15.26
N GLY A 211 1.29 18.73 -14.20
CA GLY A 211 0.16 19.23 -13.42
C GLY A 211 -0.49 18.14 -12.55
N THR A 212 -1.04 18.57 -11.40
CA THR A 212 -1.47 17.68 -10.31
C THR A 212 -2.45 16.59 -10.72
N VAL A 213 -3.50 16.95 -11.48
CA VAL A 213 -4.52 15.99 -11.91
C VAL A 213 -3.92 14.89 -12.78
N ARG A 214 -3.00 15.23 -13.70
CA ARG A 214 -2.38 14.24 -14.60
C ARG A 214 -1.39 13.36 -13.85
N THR A 215 -0.60 13.94 -12.95
CA THR A 215 0.29 13.16 -12.07
C THR A 215 -0.50 12.15 -11.23
N LEU A 216 -1.67 12.54 -10.70
CA LEU A 216 -2.55 11.63 -9.97
C LEU A 216 -3.15 10.55 -10.86
N LEU A 217 -3.62 10.89 -12.06
CA LEU A 217 -4.17 9.91 -13.02
C LEU A 217 -3.11 8.90 -13.48
N TYR A 218 -1.92 9.37 -13.85
CA TYR A 218 -0.83 8.48 -14.29
C TYR A 218 -0.31 7.65 -13.14
N GLY A 219 -0.23 8.21 -11.93
CA GLY A 219 0.06 7.46 -10.71
C GLY A 219 -0.99 6.40 -10.41
N ALA A 220 -2.27 6.68 -10.61
CA ALA A 220 -3.35 5.72 -10.43
C ALA A 220 -3.28 4.57 -11.45
N ILE A 221 -3.06 4.87 -12.74
CA ILE A 221 -2.92 3.85 -13.79
C ILE A 221 -1.67 2.99 -13.53
N ALA A 222 -0.53 3.63 -13.25
CA ALA A 222 0.71 2.93 -12.89
C ALA A 222 0.52 2.05 -11.64
N GLY A 223 -0.21 2.54 -10.64
CA GLY A 223 -0.60 1.79 -9.44
C GLY A 223 -1.42 0.55 -9.76
N CYS A 224 -2.47 0.68 -10.58
CA CYS A 224 -3.29 -0.43 -11.04
C CYS A 224 -2.46 -1.49 -11.79
N CYS A 225 -1.57 -1.07 -12.69
CA CYS A 225 -0.71 -1.98 -13.44
C CYS A 225 0.29 -2.70 -12.52
N ALA A 226 0.92 -1.98 -11.58
CA ALA A 226 1.85 -2.53 -10.62
C ALA A 226 1.16 -3.52 -9.67
N GLU A 227 -0.05 -3.20 -9.22
CA GLU A 227 -0.85 -4.09 -8.39
C GLU A 227 -1.24 -5.35 -9.15
N ALA A 228 -1.73 -5.23 -10.40
CA ALA A 228 -2.04 -6.39 -11.24
C ALA A 228 -0.80 -7.28 -11.46
N ALA A 229 0.36 -6.70 -11.77
CA ALA A 229 1.59 -7.46 -12.00
C ALA A 229 2.11 -8.18 -10.75
N THR A 230 1.86 -7.64 -9.56
CA THR A 230 2.33 -8.21 -8.28
C THR A 230 1.26 -8.96 -7.49
N TYR A 231 0.05 -9.01 -8.02
CA TYR A 231 -1.11 -9.62 -7.38
C TYR A 231 -0.89 -11.09 -6.97
N PRO A 232 -0.24 -11.95 -7.79
CA PRO A 232 0.04 -13.33 -7.38
C PRO A 232 0.87 -13.43 -6.09
N PHE A 233 1.85 -12.54 -5.89
CA PHE A 233 2.63 -12.50 -4.67
C PHE A 233 1.80 -12.06 -3.46
N GLU A 234 0.85 -11.14 -3.67
CA GLU A 234 -0.08 -10.74 -2.63
C GLU A 234 -0.99 -11.91 -2.22
N VAL A 235 -1.58 -12.62 -3.17
CA VAL A 235 -2.43 -13.79 -2.90
C VAL A 235 -1.65 -14.85 -2.11
N VAL A 236 -0.44 -15.21 -2.57
CA VAL A 236 0.43 -16.17 -1.88
C VAL A 236 0.78 -15.69 -0.46
N ARG A 237 1.11 -14.40 -0.29
CA ARG A 237 1.38 -13.81 1.03
C ARG A 237 0.19 -13.98 1.97
N ARG A 238 -1.02 -13.62 1.53
CA ARG A 238 -2.23 -13.69 2.36
C ARG A 238 -2.60 -15.13 2.71
N GLN A 239 -2.46 -16.05 1.75
CA GLN A 239 -2.68 -17.48 1.98
C GLN A 239 -1.68 -18.07 2.99
N LEU A 240 -0.40 -17.70 2.91
CA LEU A 240 0.60 -18.09 3.91
C LEU A 240 0.27 -17.54 5.31
N GLN A 241 -0.19 -16.29 5.41
CA GLN A 241 -0.62 -15.70 6.69
C GLN A 241 -1.77 -16.48 7.33
N MET A 242 -2.58 -17.16 6.52
CA MET A 242 -3.71 -17.98 6.95
C MET A 242 -3.36 -19.43 7.31
N GLN A 243 -2.21 -19.95 6.90
CA GLN A 243 -1.84 -21.34 7.15
C GLN A 243 -1.65 -21.64 8.63
N VAL A 244 -2.30 -22.70 9.11
CA VAL A 244 -2.12 -23.22 10.48
C VAL A 244 -0.91 -24.16 10.53
N LYS A 245 -0.40 -24.48 11.72
CA LYS A 245 0.76 -25.38 11.91
C LYS A 245 0.62 -26.71 11.14
N ALA A 246 -0.59 -27.25 11.05
CA ALA A 246 -0.89 -28.50 10.33
C ALA A 246 -0.76 -28.39 8.80
N THR A 247 -0.83 -27.18 8.23
CA THR A 247 -0.80 -26.92 6.78
C THR A 247 0.38 -26.05 6.37
N ARG A 248 1.46 -26.03 7.17
CA ARG A 248 2.63 -25.19 6.92
C ARG A 248 3.30 -25.62 5.61
N MET A 249 3.25 -24.75 4.60
CA MET A 249 3.88 -24.95 3.31
C MET A 249 4.82 -23.79 3.01
N ASN A 250 5.82 -24.03 2.15
CA ASN A 250 6.67 -22.97 1.63
C ASN A 250 5.87 -22.08 0.66
N ALA A 251 6.35 -20.86 0.41
CA ALA A 251 5.68 -19.91 -0.48
C ALA A 251 5.46 -20.49 -1.89
N PHE A 252 6.46 -21.19 -2.43
CA PHE A 252 6.37 -21.85 -3.73
C PHE A 252 5.35 -22.99 -3.73
N ALA A 253 5.38 -23.86 -2.72
CA ALA A 253 4.41 -24.95 -2.59
C ALA A 253 2.98 -24.43 -2.42
N THR A 254 2.80 -23.30 -1.72
CA THR A 254 1.50 -22.64 -1.57
C THR A 254 1.01 -22.08 -2.90
N CYS A 255 1.90 -21.48 -3.69
CA CYS A 255 1.59 -21.02 -5.05
C CYS A 255 1.13 -22.19 -5.93
N LEU A 256 1.89 -23.28 -5.95
CA LEU A 256 1.52 -24.48 -6.72
C LEU A 256 0.16 -25.04 -6.29
N LYS A 257 -0.12 -25.09 -4.99
CA LYS A 257 -1.41 -25.56 -4.48
C LYS A 257 -2.58 -24.67 -4.92
N ILE A 258 -2.39 -23.35 -4.95
CA ILE A 258 -3.43 -22.42 -5.41
C ILE A 258 -3.73 -22.66 -6.89
N VAL A 259 -2.68 -22.82 -7.70
CA VAL A 259 -2.81 -23.10 -9.14
C VAL A 259 -3.45 -24.47 -9.38
N ASP A 260 -3.11 -25.48 -8.58
CA ASP A 260 -3.67 -26.83 -8.70
C ASP A 260 -5.17 -26.87 -8.32
N GLN A 261 -5.59 -26.06 -7.34
CA GLN A 261 -6.99 -26.05 -6.86
C GLN A 261 -7.93 -25.15 -7.65
N GLY A 262 -7.45 -24.00 -8.16
CA GLY A 262 -8.31 -22.99 -8.80
C GLY A 262 -7.73 -22.41 -10.10
N GLY A 263 -6.64 -22.98 -10.61
CA GLY A 263 -5.97 -22.51 -11.81
C GLY A 263 -5.29 -21.15 -11.65
N VAL A 264 -4.91 -20.55 -12.78
CA VAL A 264 -4.34 -19.20 -12.85
C VAL A 264 -5.29 -18.10 -12.34
N PRO A 265 -6.62 -18.16 -12.56
CA PRO A 265 -7.55 -17.15 -12.04
C PRO A 265 -7.48 -16.98 -10.51
N ALA A 266 -7.26 -18.08 -9.78
CA ALA A 266 -7.18 -18.05 -8.31
C ALA A 266 -6.02 -17.19 -7.78
N LEU A 267 -4.95 -17.00 -8.57
CA LEU A 267 -3.86 -16.08 -8.25
C LEU A 267 -4.26 -14.61 -8.38
N TYR A 268 -5.38 -14.31 -9.03
CA TYR A 268 -5.96 -12.98 -9.23
C TYR A 268 -7.27 -12.77 -8.46
N ALA A 269 -7.61 -13.68 -7.55
CA ALA A 269 -8.79 -13.61 -6.71
C ALA A 269 -8.81 -12.29 -5.91
N GLY A 270 -9.79 -11.42 -6.20
CA GLY A 270 -9.96 -10.13 -5.53
C GLY A 270 -9.28 -8.94 -6.22
N LEU A 271 -8.74 -9.12 -7.44
CA LEU A 271 -8.16 -8.02 -8.21
C LEU A 271 -9.18 -6.91 -8.45
N ILE A 272 -10.43 -7.26 -8.77
CA ILE A 272 -11.51 -6.28 -9.03
C ILE A 272 -11.74 -5.33 -7.83
N PRO A 273 -12.02 -5.81 -6.59
CA PRO A 273 -12.18 -4.91 -5.45
C PRO A 273 -10.89 -4.11 -5.15
N SER A 274 -9.72 -4.66 -5.49
CA SER A 274 -8.45 -3.95 -5.39
C SER A 274 -8.36 -2.75 -6.34
N LEU A 275 -8.66 -2.97 -7.62
CA LEU A 275 -8.64 -1.91 -8.63
C LEU A 275 -9.71 -0.85 -8.35
N LEU A 276 -10.89 -1.25 -7.87
CA LEU A 276 -11.95 -0.32 -7.47
C LEU A 276 -11.53 0.59 -6.31
N GLN A 277 -10.63 0.13 -5.42
CA GLN A 277 -10.10 0.93 -4.33
C GLN A 277 -9.18 2.07 -4.81
N VAL A 278 -8.59 1.98 -6.00
CA VAL A 278 -7.69 3.01 -6.53
C VAL A 278 -8.43 4.31 -6.84
N LEU A 279 -9.68 4.24 -7.30
CA LEU A 279 -10.48 5.42 -7.66
C LEU A 279 -10.80 6.32 -6.45
N PRO A 280 -11.34 5.82 -5.32
CA PRO A 280 -11.48 6.61 -4.09
C PRO A 280 -10.14 7.15 -3.58
N SER A 281 -9.06 6.37 -3.71
CA SER A 281 -7.72 6.78 -3.28
C SER A 281 -7.21 7.99 -4.04
N ALA A 282 -7.29 7.96 -5.38
CA ALA A 282 -6.89 9.09 -6.22
C ALA A 282 -7.78 10.32 -5.97
N SER A 283 -9.09 10.12 -5.83
CA SER A 283 -10.07 11.19 -5.61
C SER A 283 -9.84 11.92 -4.28
N ILE A 284 -9.63 11.17 -3.19
CA ILE A 284 -9.38 11.76 -1.87
C ILE A 284 -8.00 12.41 -1.81
N SER A 285 -6.99 11.82 -2.45
CA SER A 285 -5.66 12.44 -2.55
C SER A 285 -5.73 13.79 -3.27
N TYR A 286 -6.52 13.88 -4.33
CA TYR A 286 -6.77 15.15 -5.03
C TYR A 286 -7.51 16.15 -4.13
N PHE A 287 -8.58 15.73 -3.46
CA PHE A 287 -9.34 16.59 -2.56
C PHE A 287 -8.48 17.16 -1.42
N VAL A 288 -7.64 16.33 -0.82
CA VAL A 288 -6.69 16.75 0.23
C VAL A 288 -5.68 17.74 -0.32
N TYR A 289 -5.19 17.53 -1.54
CA TYR A 289 -4.27 18.45 -2.19
C TYR A 289 -4.91 19.83 -2.41
N GLU A 290 -6.12 19.89 -2.95
CA GLU A 290 -6.86 21.15 -3.17
C GLU A 290 -7.14 21.86 -1.83
N LEU A 291 -7.56 21.11 -0.81
CA LEU A 291 -7.78 21.66 0.52
C LEU A 291 -6.50 22.22 1.14
N MET A 292 -5.36 21.54 0.94
CA MET A 292 -4.06 22.02 1.41
C MET A 292 -3.63 23.31 0.70
N LYS A 293 -3.88 23.45 -0.60
CA LYS A 293 -3.62 24.71 -1.32
C LYS A 293 -4.39 25.88 -0.73
N ILE A 294 -5.68 25.68 -0.50
CA ILE A 294 -6.58 26.69 0.09
C ILE A 294 -6.08 27.10 1.48
N VAL A 295 -5.73 26.13 2.33
CA VAL A 295 -5.24 26.37 3.70
C VAL A 295 -3.89 27.08 3.69
N LEU A 296 -3.00 26.73 2.75
CA LEU A 296 -1.66 27.31 2.66
C LEU A 296 -1.63 28.67 1.96
N LYS A 297 -2.76 29.16 1.42
CA LYS A 297 -2.85 30.37 0.59
C LYS A 297 -1.81 30.40 -0.54
N VAL A 298 -1.47 29.22 -1.06
CA VAL A 298 -0.65 29.11 -2.27
C VAL A 298 -1.65 29.05 -3.41
N GLU A 299 -1.92 30.21 -4.00
CA GLU A 299 -2.64 30.33 -5.28
C GLU A 299 -1.81 29.72 -6.42
#